data_AF-A0A9J8CA13-F1
#
_entry.id   AF-A0A9J8CA13-F1
#
_cell.length_a   1.000
_cell.length_b   1.000
_cell.length_c   1.000
_cell.angle_alpha   90.00
_cell.angle_beta   90.00
_cell.angle_gamma   90.00
#
_symmetry.space_group_name_H-M   'P 1'
#
loop_
_entity.id
_entity.type
_entity.pdbx_description
1 polymer ?
#
loop_
_entity_poly.entity_id
_entity_poly.type
_entity_poly.pdbx_seq_one_letter_code
_entity_poly.pdbx_strand_id
1 'polypeptide(L)'
;MMHSLNSRTYSSDDAPSKDIRIQQNEVDADGSVFAAKVRLRRALQPYAWQLHAPPRRKLLQSPGMLLYSPLSVSYNGKTCILFRARKLAIRYRNHSLVDLTERTFSPDASVDTKGSFCSKDKAILNLRFGDVEDLRGLSIRLQMSNTFYESAGQNWFNLDNVYIHYNWTHEAAFNATDVYAPSTNSYHCQHVSSLQKYDTLLVPSANTDHAASWHITFTDFQIQAFNVQSSKFAAASDCATFFTPAILMGLITSLILLLVLAYALHMVVHLKHIDRYEENKTTVYFPRSTEAESTEKNNL
;
A
#
# COMPACT_ATOMS: atom_id res chain seq x y z
N MET A 1 -29.96 -70.03 31.15
CA MET A 1 -31.08 -69.16 31.60
C MET A 1 -30.96 -67.84 30.85
N MET A 2 -31.98 -67.51 30.04
CA MET A 2 -32.27 -66.20 29.41
C MET A 2 -31.27 -65.62 28.39
N HIS A 3 -31.56 -65.71 27.08
CA HIS A 3 -32.38 -64.78 26.23
C HIS A 3 -31.60 -63.51 25.83
N SER A 4 -31.60 -62.99 24.60
CA SER A 4 -32.19 -63.36 23.30
C SER A 4 -31.55 -62.49 22.21
N LEU A 5 -31.52 -63.02 20.99
CA LEU A 5 -31.03 -62.40 19.75
C LEU A 5 -31.87 -61.21 19.29
N ASN A 6 -31.29 -60.36 18.42
CA ASN A 6 -32.00 -59.87 17.25
C ASN A 6 -31.06 -59.71 16.04
N SER A 7 -31.57 -60.10 14.87
CA SER A 7 -30.86 -60.17 13.59
C SER A 7 -31.83 -59.80 12.46
N ARG A 8 -31.26 -59.27 11.35
CA ARG A 8 -31.79 -59.16 9.97
C ARG A 8 -32.85 -58.08 9.69
N THR A 9 -33.07 -57.60 8.46
CA THR A 9 -32.27 -57.11 7.29
C THR A 9 -33.29 -56.83 6.18
N TYR A 10 -33.04 -55.78 5.36
CA TYR A 10 -33.32 -55.66 3.91
C TYR A 10 -34.64 -55.06 3.34
N SER A 11 -34.44 -54.14 2.36
CA SER A 11 -35.09 -53.96 1.04
C SER A 11 -35.89 -52.68 0.69
N SER A 12 -35.41 -52.07 -0.40
CA SER A 12 -35.96 -51.29 -1.55
C SER A 12 -37.36 -50.64 -1.57
N ASP A 13 -37.48 -49.44 -2.18
CA ASP A 13 -38.09 -49.17 -3.52
C ASP A 13 -38.38 -47.66 -3.80
N ASP A 14 -38.74 -47.40 -5.06
CA ASP A 14 -38.80 -46.19 -5.93
C ASP A 14 -39.66 -44.93 -5.57
N ALA A 15 -39.45 -43.87 -6.38
CA ALA A 15 -40.16 -42.56 -6.52
C ALA A 15 -41.62 -42.68 -7.09
N PRO A 16 -42.44 -41.65 -7.52
CA PRO A 16 -42.16 -40.22 -7.90
C PRO A 16 -43.31 -39.12 -7.74
N SER A 17 -43.01 -37.86 -8.18
CA SER A 17 -43.85 -36.83 -8.89
C SER A 17 -45.05 -36.07 -8.26
N LYS A 18 -45.10 -34.71 -8.37
CA LYS A 18 -46.01 -33.91 -9.25
C LYS A 18 -46.08 -32.38 -9.00
N ASP A 19 -46.22 -31.65 -10.13
CA ASP A 19 -46.51 -30.23 -10.38
C ASP A 19 -47.91 -29.74 -9.97
N ILE A 20 -48.09 -28.43 -9.70
CA ILE A 20 -49.33 -27.66 -9.97
C ILE A 20 -49.03 -26.23 -10.46
N ARG A 21 -49.61 -25.87 -11.60
CA ARG A 21 -49.72 -24.52 -12.21
C ARG A 21 -51.18 -24.08 -12.11
N ILE A 22 -51.46 -22.82 -11.77
CA ILE A 22 -52.78 -22.19 -11.99
C ILE A 22 -52.58 -20.83 -12.66
N GLN A 23 -53.38 -20.59 -13.69
CA GLN A 23 -53.47 -19.43 -14.56
C GLN A 23 -54.95 -19.04 -14.62
N GLN A 24 -55.29 -17.74 -14.57
CA GLN A 24 -56.61 -17.25 -14.98
C GLN A 24 -56.57 -15.78 -15.45
N ASN A 25 -57.17 -15.58 -16.63
CA ASN A 25 -57.51 -14.37 -17.42
C ASN A 25 -58.61 -13.50 -16.72
N GLU A 26 -59.05 -12.27 -17.09
CA GLU A 26 -59.05 -11.45 -18.33
C GLU A 26 -59.65 -10.02 -18.09
N VAL A 27 -59.35 -9.08 -19.02
CA VAL A 27 -60.07 -7.90 -19.61
C VAL A 27 -60.28 -6.52 -18.91
N ASP A 28 -59.96 -5.49 -19.73
CA ASP A 28 -60.04 -4.00 -19.80
C ASP A 28 -61.08 -3.17 -19.02
N ALA A 29 -60.66 -1.96 -18.60
CA ALA A 29 -61.13 -0.67 -19.17
C ALA A 29 -60.52 0.58 -18.48
N ASP A 30 -60.31 1.61 -19.30
CA ASP A 30 -60.34 3.05 -19.01
C ASP A 30 -59.02 3.81 -18.75
N GLY A 31 -58.63 4.60 -19.76
CA GLY A 31 -57.53 5.53 -19.74
C GLY A 31 -58.03 6.96 -19.73
N SER A 32 -57.70 7.73 -18.69
CA SER A 32 -57.75 9.21 -18.71
C SER A 32 -57.15 9.85 -17.46
N VAL A 33 -55.97 9.41 -16.97
CA VAL A 33 -55.36 10.07 -15.77
C VAL A 33 -53.85 10.34 -15.88
N PHE A 34 -53.17 9.83 -16.91
CA PHE A 34 -51.69 9.90 -16.97
C PHE A 34 -51.07 11.17 -17.54
N ALA A 35 -51.85 12.12 -18.07
CA ALA A 35 -51.29 13.30 -18.75
C ALA A 35 -50.99 14.51 -17.84
N ALA A 36 -51.56 14.57 -16.62
CA ALA A 36 -51.44 15.77 -15.78
C ALA A 36 -50.32 15.72 -14.72
N LYS A 37 -49.71 14.55 -14.47
CA LYS A 37 -48.69 14.39 -13.41
C LYS A 37 -47.24 14.57 -13.88
N VAL A 38 -47.03 14.75 -15.19
CA VAL A 38 -45.69 14.84 -15.82
C VAL A 38 -45.17 16.29 -15.92
N ARG A 39 -45.98 17.32 -15.60
CA ARG A 39 -45.59 18.73 -15.81
C ARG A 39 -45.28 19.55 -14.54
N LEU A 40 -45.25 18.95 -13.35
CA LEU A 40 -45.03 19.70 -12.10
C LEU A 40 -43.85 19.23 -11.23
N ARG A 41 -42.86 18.54 -11.82
CA ARG A 41 -41.59 18.24 -11.14
C ARG A 41 -40.38 18.58 -12.02
N ARG A 42 -40.27 19.84 -12.45
CA ARG A 42 -39.08 20.34 -13.16
C ARG A 42 -38.45 21.59 -12.51
N ALA A 43 -38.67 21.81 -11.23
CA ALA A 43 -37.94 22.81 -10.47
C ALA A 43 -37.74 22.28 -9.06
N LEU A 44 -36.57 21.70 -8.80
CA LEU A 44 -35.88 21.53 -7.52
C LEU A 44 -34.73 20.55 -7.78
N GLN A 45 -33.63 21.09 -8.30
CA GLN A 45 -32.39 20.37 -8.55
C GLN A 45 -31.42 20.77 -7.43
N PRO A 46 -31.18 19.91 -6.42
CA PRO A 46 -30.03 20.09 -5.56
C PRO A 46 -28.80 19.63 -6.34
N TYR A 47 -27.80 20.51 -6.35
CA TYR A 47 -26.43 20.33 -6.80
C TYR A 47 -25.87 18.99 -6.31
N ALA A 48 -25.83 18.01 -7.21
CA ALA A 48 -25.17 16.73 -6.97
C ALA A 48 -23.67 16.93 -7.27
N TRP A 49 -22.86 17.04 -6.23
CA TRP A 49 -21.42 16.90 -6.35
C TRP A 49 -21.11 15.44 -6.72
N GLN A 50 -20.98 15.15 -8.01
CA GLN A 50 -20.38 13.90 -8.46
C GLN A 50 -18.89 13.92 -8.09
N LEU A 51 -18.55 13.36 -6.93
CA LEU A 51 -17.18 12.94 -6.65
C LEU A 51 -16.78 11.91 -7.71
N HIS A 52 -16.06 12.37 -8.72
CA HIS A 52 -15.36 11.50 -9.63
C HIS A 52 -14.24 10.85 -8.83
N ALA A 53 -14.38 9.57 -8.51
CA ALA A 53 -13.27 8.77 -8.02
C ALA A 53 -12.13 8.87 -9.07
N PRO A 54 -10.91 9.29 -8.70
CA PRO A 54 -9.83 9.37 -9.67
C PRO A 54 -9.55 7.96 -10.21
N PRO A 55 -9.17 7.85 -11.50
CA PRO A 55 -8.81 6.55 -12.07
C PRO A 55 -7.67 5.98 -11.24
N ARG A 56 -7.84 4.74 -10.75
CA ARG A 56 -6.77 3.96 -10.14
C ARG A 56 -5.57 4.03 -11.07
N ARG A 57 -4.53 4.75 -10.64
CA ARG A 57 -3.23 4.74 -11.32
C ARG A 57 -2.75 3.30 -11.31
N LYS A 58 -2.81 2.63 -12.46
CA LYS A 58 -2.09 1.37 -12.67
C LYS A 58 -0.62 1.76 -12.71
N LEU A 59 0.09 1.53 -11.61
CA LEU A 59 1.54 1.58 -11.59
C LEU A 59 2.07 0.63 -12.67
N LEU A 60 3.09 1.09 -13.39
CA LEU A 60 3.73 0.36 -14.47
C LEU A 60 4.29 -0.95 -13.89
N GLN A 61 3.58 -2.06 -14.13
CA GLN A 61 4.08 -3.37 -13.76
C GLN A 61 5.30 -3.66 -14.66
N SER A 62 6.47 -3.78 -14.04
CA SER A 62 7.71 -4.13 -14.73
C SER A 62 7.56 -5.48 -15.44
N PRO A 63 8.04 -5.66 -16.69
CA PRO A 63 7.87 -6.88 -17.49
C PRO A 63 8.44 -8.16 -16.87
N GLY A 64 9.24 -8.08 -15.80
CA GLY A 64 9.74 -9.24 -15.05
C GLY A 64 8.73 -9.86 -14.06
N MET A 65 7.55 -9.26 -13.90
CA MET A 65 6.58 -9.61 -12.86
C MET A 65 5.71 -10.85 -13.19
N LEU A 66 5.89 -11.49 -14.35
CA LEU A 66 5.12 -12.67 -14.75
C LEU A 66 5.82 -14.01 -14.45
N LEU A 67 7.08 -14.01 -14.00
CA LEU A 67 7.86 -15.25 -13.86
C LEU A 67 7.61 -15.98 -12.54
N TYR A 68 7.25 -15.26 -11.48
CA TYR A 68 7.15 -15.81 -10.13
C TYR A 68 5.76 -15.59 -9.54
N SER A 69 5.07 -16.67 -9.18
CA SER A 69 3.79 -16.61 -8.47
C SER A 69 4.02 -16.33 -6.97
N PRO A 70 3.11 -15.62 -6.29
CA PRO A 70 3.18 -15.48 -4.84
C PRO A 70 3.16 -16.83 -4.14
N LEU A 71 4.04 -17.00 -3.16
CA LEU A 71 3.99 -18.13 -2.23
C LEU A 71 2.77 -17.97 -1.33
N SER A 72 1.90 -18.96 -1.31
CA SER A 72 0.71 -18.98 -0.47
C SER A 72 0.82 -20.04 0.62
N VAL A 73 0.57 -19.64 1.87
CA VAL A 73 0.44 -20.56 2.99
C VAL A 73 -1.01 -20.57 3.46
N SER A 74 -1.57 -21.77 3.55
CA SER A 74 -2.90 -22.00 4.10
C SER A 74 -2.81 -22.69 5.45
N TYR A 75 -3.60 -22.21 6.40
CA TYR A 75 -3.77 -22.80 7.73
C TYR A 75 -5.26 -23.06 7.97
N ASN A 76 -5.63 -24.26 8.40
CA ASN A 76 -7.03 -24.69 8.57
C ASN A 76 -7.89 -24.48 7.30
N GLY A 77 -7.34 -24.77 6.11
CA GLY A 77 -8.06 -24.67 4.84
C GLY A 77 -8.27 -23.25 4.31
N LYS A 78 -7.71 -22.22 4.96
CA LYS A 78 -7.77 -20.82 4.51
C LYS A 78 -6.36 -20.28 4.30
N THR A 79 -6.14 -19.61 3.16
CA THR A 79 -4.89 -18.86 2.92
C THR A 79 -4.76 -17.74 3.93
N CYS A 80 -3.64 -17.69 4.64
CA CYS A 80 -3.43 -16.72 5.71
C CYS A 80 -2.15 -15.90 5.54
N ILE A 81 -1.18 -16.39 4.76
CA ILE A 81 0.02 -15.63 4.40
C ILE A 81 0.20 -15.70 2.89
N LEU A 82 0.45 -14.54 2.28
CA LEU A 82 0.98 -14.42 0.93
C LEU A 82 2.34 -13.74 1.00
N PHE A 83 3.30 -14.29 0.29
CA PHE A 83 4.66 -13.78 0.28
C PHE A 83 5.24 -13.81 -1.13
N ARG A 84 5.91 -12.73 -1.52
CA ARG A 84 6.55 -12.59 -2.82
C ARG A 84 7.82 -11.75 -2.68
N ALA A 85 8.85 -12.11 -3.43
CA ALA A 85 9.99 -11.25 -3.68
C ALA A 85 10.52 -11.50 -5.10
N ARG A 86 11.13 -10.48 -5.71
CA ARG A 86 11.87 -10.65 -6.97
C ARG A 86 13.22 -11.33 -6.74
N LYS A 87 13.83 -11.11 -5.58
CA LYS A 87 15.09 -11.75 -5.20
C LYS A 87 15.13 -12.05 -3.71
N LEU A 88 15.57 -13.24 -3.34
CA LEU A 88 15.92 -13.65 -1.98
C LEU A 88 17.34 -14.19 -1.99
N ALA A 89 18.27 -13.43 -1.39
CA ALA A 89 19.66 -13.83 -1.33
C ALA A 89 20.20 -13.74 0.10
N ILE A 90 21.06 -14.69 0.45
CA ILE A 90 21.74 -14.74 1.74
C ILE A 90 23.25 -14.86 1.54
N ARG A 91 24.02 -14.34 2.48
CA ARG A 91 25.48 -14.46 2.51
C ARG A 91 25.93 -14.71 3.94
N TYR A 92 26.71 -15.78 4.12
CA TYR A 92 27.34 -16.08 5.40
C TYR A 92 28.81 -15.64 5.38
N ARG A 93 29.18 -14.69 6.25
CA ARG A 93 30.52 -14.11 6.35
C ARG A 93 31.04 -13.69 4.96
N ASN A 94 32.22 -14.17 4.58
CA ASN A 94 32.84 -13.90 3.28
C ASN A 94 32.62 -15.03 2.26
N HIS A 95 31.60 -15.88 2.46
CA HIS A 95 31.22 -16.89 1.48
C HIS A 95 30.51 -16.24 0.27
N SER A 96 30.29 -17.03 -0.77
CA SER A 96 29.47 -16.66 -1.92
C SER A 96 28.07 -16.22 -1.50
N LEU A 97 27.49 -15.32 -2.29
CA LEU A 97 26.08 -14.98 -2.19
C LEU A 97 25.26 -16.16 -2.71
N VAL A 98 24.42 -16.73 -1.87
CA VAL A 98 23.50 -17.82 -2.24
C VAL A 98 22.16 -17.21 -2.63
N ASP A 99 21.71 -17.49 -3.86
CA ASP A 99 20.41 -17.04 -4.37
C ASP A 99 19.36 -18.14 -4.18
N LEU A 100 18.34 -17.87 -3.38
CA LEU A 100 17.26 -18.80 -3.05
C LEU A 100 15.97 -18.50 -3.83
N THR A 101 15.99 -17.52 -4.75
CA THR A 101 14.80 -17.03 -5.45
C THR A 101 14.11 -18.14 -6.24
N GLU A 102 14.85 -18.84 -7.10
CA GLU A 102 14.31 -19.95 -7.90
C GLU A 102 13.77 -21.07 -7.00
N ARG A 103 14.45 -21.40 -5.90
CA ARG A 103 13.97 -22.43 -4.96
C ARG A 103 12.71 -22.01 -4.20
N THR A 104 12.42 -20.71 -4.12
CA THR A 104 11.30 -20.16 -3.34
C THR A 104 10.07 -19.93 -4.20
N PHE A 105 10.26 -19.34 -5.39
CA PHE A 105 9.16 -18.80 -6.20
C PHE A 105 9.06 -19.39 -7.61
N SER A 106 9.96 -20.30 -8.00
CA SER A 106 9.90 -20.92 -9.33
C SER A 106 8.64 -21.78 -9.46
N PRO A 107 7.98 -21.80 -10.63
CA PRO A 107 6.80 -22.63 -10.86
C PRO A 107 7.04 -24.12 -10.63
N ASP A 108 8.26 -24.58 -10.92
CA ASP A 108 8.62 -26.01 -10.95
C ASP A 108 9.21 -26.51 -9.61
N ALA A 109 9.59 -25.59 -8.72
CA ALA A 109 10.18 -25.91 -7.42
C ALA A 109 9.59 -25.02 -6.34
N SER A 110 8.61 -25.54 -5.58
CA SER A 110 8.05 -24.85 -4.42
C SER A 110 8.86 -25.19 -3.15
N VAL A 111 9.32 -24.17 -2.45
CA VAL A 111 9.91 -24.31 -1.11
C VAL A 111 8.93 -24.99 -0.14
N ASP A 112 9.45 -25.83 0.75
CA ASP A 112 8.62 -26.47 1.77
C ASP A 112 8.26 -25.48 2.87
N THR A 113 6.96 -25.25 3.04
CA THR A 113 6.41 -24.29 4.01
C THR A 113 5.89 -24.92 5.31
N LYS A 114 6.14 -26.22 5.54
CA LYS A 114 5.74 -26.90 6.77
C LYS A 114 6.32 -26.21 8.01
N GLY A 115 5.50 -26.13 9.06
CA GLY A 115 5.80 -25.38 10.27
C GLY A 115 5.40 -23.90 10.21
N SER A 116 4.93 -23.42 9.05
CA SER A 116 4.20 -22.15 8.98
C SER A 116 2.87 -22.28 9.71
N PHE A 117 2.47 -21.23 10.44
CA PHE A 117 1.21 -21.21 11.17
C PHE A 117 0.58 -19.83 11.15
N CYS A 118 -0.74 -19.77 11.35
CA CYS A 118 -1.47 -18.52 11.50
C CYS A 118 -2.46 -18.63 12.65
N SER A 119 -2.38 -17.70 13.59
CA SER A 119 -3.38 -17.45 14.62
C SER A 119 -3.99 -16.06 14.42
N LYS A 120 -4.80 -15.58 15.37
CA LYS A 120 -5.38 -14.23 15.32
C LYS A 120 -4.32 -13.14 15.48
N ASP A 121 -3.33 -13.41 16.34
CA ASP A 121 -2.38 -12.39 16.81
C ASP A 121 -0.94 -12.69 16.37
N LYS A 122 -0.66 -13.90 15.89
CA LYS A 122 0.67 -14.33 15.48
C LYS A 122 0.64 -15.17 14.21
N ALA A 123 1.54 -14.89 13.28
CA ALA A 123 1.73 -15.67 12.07
C ALA A 123 3.22 -15.97 11.88
N ILE A 124 3.54 -17.18 11.43
CA ILE A 124 4.89 -17.58 11.09
C ILE A 124 4.88 -18.15 9.68
N LEU A 125 5.76 -17.61 8.84
CA LEU A 125 6.13 -18.19 7.56
C LEU A 125 7.49 -18.87 7.72
N ASN A 126 7.56 -20.17 7.49
CA ASN A 126 8.79 -20.95 7.53
C ASN A 126 9.13 -21.44 6.12
N LEU A 127 10.30 -21.08 5.60
CA LEU A 127 10.80 -21.46 4.29
C LEU A 127 11.93 -22.47 4.48
N ARG A 128 11.66 -23.76 4.23
CA ARG A 128 12.64 -24.82 4.44
C ARG A 128 13.32 -25.19 3.12
N PHE A 129 14.63 -24.97 3.07
CA PHE A 129 15.45 -25.23 1.88
C PHE A 129 16.24 -26.54 1.97
N GLY A 130 16.42 -27.08 3.18
CA GLY A 130 17.25 -28.26 3.39
C GLY A 130 18.73 -27.93 3.18
N ASP A 131 19.47 -28.80 2.51
CA ASP A 131 20.88 -28.56 2.23
C ASP A 131 21.05 -27.71 0.95
N VAL A 132 21.73 -26.57 1.08
CA VAL A 132 21.97 -25.61 -0.01
C VAL A 132 23.44 -25.24 -0.04
N GLU A 133 24.15 -25.63 -1.10
CA GLU A 133 25.60 -25.44 -1.20
C GLU A 133 26.30 -26.00 0.07
N ASP A 134 27.06 -25.19 0.79
CA ASP A 134 27.76 -25.58 2.02
C ASP A 134 26.89 -25.48 3.30
N LEU A 135 25.65 -25.00 3.18
CA LEU A 135 24.75 -24.78 4.31
C LEU A 135 23.81 -25.97 4.48
N ARG A 136 23.90 -26.66 5.62
CA ARG A 136 23.00 -27.79 5.92
C ARG A 136 21.76 -27.35 6.66
N GLY A 137 20.62 -28.00 6.41
CA GLY A 137 19.37 -27.76 7.13
C GLY A 137 18.95 -26.28 7.16
N LEU A 138 19.15 -25.57 6.05
CA LEU A 138 18.83 -24.15 5.91
C LEU A 138 17.31 -23.94 5.95
N SER A 139 16.85 -23.05 6.82
CA SER A 139 15.49 -22.53 6.77
C SER A 139 15.42 -21.06 7.16
N ILE A 140 14.51 -20.31 6.53
CA ILE A 140 14.29 -18.90 6.82
C ILE A 140 12.88 -18.74 7.40
N ARG A 141 12.78 -18.21 8.61
CA ARG A 141 11.51 -18.05 9.34
C ARG A 141 11.19 -16.58 9.53
N LEU A 142 10.06 -16.12 9.01
CA LEU A 142 9.53 -14.78 9.20
C LEU A 142 8.41 -14.85 10.25
N GLN A 143 8.57 -14.15 11.36
CA GLN A 143 7.59 -14.07 12.42
C GLN A 143 6.88 -12.72 12.37
N MET A 144 5.56 -12.75 12.34
CA MET A 144 4.69 -11.58 12.30
C MET A 144 3.71 -11.59 13.47
N SER A 145 3.38 -10.40 13.95
CA SER A 145 2.34 -10.14 14.94
C SER A 145 1.20 -9.33 14.34
N ASN A 146 0.03 -9.39 14.97
CA ASN A 146 -1.14 -8.59 14.61
C ASN A 146 -1.65 -7.88 15.86
N THR A 147 -1.65 -6.55 15.84
CA THR A 147 -1.97 -5.70 16.99
C THR A 147 -3.08 -4.71 16.62
N PHE A 148 -4.08 -4.58 17.48
CA PHE A 148 -5.12 -3.56 17.34
C PHE A 148 -4.61 -2.22 17.89
N TYR A 149 -4.56 -1.19 17.05
CA TYR A 149 -4.21 0.17 17.49
C TYR A 149 -5.49 0.99 17.64
N GLU A 150 -5.86 1.34 18.88
CA GLU A 150 -7.07 2.10 19.19
C GLU A 150 -7.10 3.46 18.48
N SER A 151 -5.95 4.14 18.40
CA SER A 151 -5.81 5.44 17.72
C SER A 151 -6.13 5.39 16.23
N ALA A 152 -5.90 4.24 15.59
CA ALA A 152 -6.19 4.01 14.19
C ALA A 152 -7.53 3.27 13.96
N GLY A 153 -8.14 2.73 15.03
CA GLY A 153 -9.37 1.94 14.96
C GLY A 153 -9.24 0.66 14.13
N GLN A 154 -8.03 0.14 13.92
CA GLN A 154 -7.80 -1.03 13.06
C GLN A 154 -6.61 -1.88 13.51
N ASN A 155 -6.59 -3.12 13.03
CA ASN A 155 -5.51 -4.08 13.20
C ASN A 155 -4.36 -3.83 12.22
N TRP A 156 -3.15 -3.81 12.73
CA TRP A 156 -1.91 -3.70 11.96
C TRP A 156 -1.07 -4.94 12.17
N PHE A 157 -0.53 -5.47 11.08
CA PHE A 157 0.47 -6.51 11.17
C PHE A 157 1.88 -5.91 11.13
N ASN A 158 2.78 -6.49 11.91
CA ASN A 158 4.19 -6.15 11.93
C ASN A 158 5.01 -7.41 11.65
N LEU A 159 6.08 -7.30 10.88
CA LEU A 159 7.14 -8.31 10.86
C LEU A 159 8.02 -8.04 12.09
N ASP A 160 8.03 -8.95 13.04
CA ASP A 160 8.79 -8.77 14.28
C ASP A 160 10.24 -9.21 14.08
N ASN A 161 10.42 -10.41 13.51
CA ASN A 161 11.71 -11.05 13.41
C ASN A 161 11.86 -11.89 12.14
N VAL A 162 13.09 -11.94 11.64
CA VAL A 162 13.52 -12.88 10.60
C VAL A 162 14.63 -13.75 11.17
N TYR A 163 14.44 -15.06 11.12
CA TYR A 163 15.42 -16.04 11.60
C TYR A 163 16.01 -16.80 10.41
N ILE A 164 17.31 -17.01 10.44
CA ILE A 164 18.01 -17.95 9.56
C ILE A 164 18.48 -19.11 10.41
N HIS A 165 17.87 -20.27 10.22
CA HIS A 165 18.33 -21.52 10.82
C HIS A 165 19.28 -22.22 9.86
N TYR A 166 20.39 -22.74 10.38
CA TYR A 166 21.40 -23.43 9.60
C TYR A 166 22.15 -24.44 10.47
N ASN A 167 22.80 -25.41 9.83
CA ASN A 167 23.47 -26.52 10.48
C ASN A 167 22.59 -27.23 11.52
N TRP A 168 21.28 -27.29 11.28
CA TRP A 168 20.23 -27.89 12.12
C TRP A 168 20.00 -27.24 13.50
N THR A 169 21.05 -26.74 14.15
CA THR A 169 21.01 -26.24 15.54
C THR A 169 21.24 -24.74 15.65
N HIS A 170 21.89 -24.11 14.68
CA HIS A 170 22.25 -22.71 14.78
C HIS A 170 21.10 -21.83 14.27
N GLU A 171 20.93 -20.68 14.92
CA GLU A 171 19.94 -19.67 14.57
C GLU A 171 20.63 -18.30 14.54
N ALA A 172 20.33 -17.52 13.52
CA ALA A 172 20.68 -16.11 13.41
C ALA A 172 19.38 -15.30 13.36
N ALA A 173 19.19 -14.41 14.33
CA ALA A 173 17.98 -13.62 14.48
C ALA A 173 18.19 -12.15 14.08
N PHE A 174 17.26 -11.64 13.29
CA PHE A 174 17.17 -10.23 12.91
C PHE A 174 15.85 -9.66 13.42
N ASN A 175 15.91 -8.51 14.06
CA ASN A 175 14.75 -7.67 14.36
C ASN A 175 14.40 -6.88 13.10
N ALA A 176 13.15 -6.91 12.71
CA ALA A 176 12.67 -6.09 11.61
C ALA A 176 12.20 -4.73 12.13
N THR A 177 12.65 -3.66 11.49
CA THR A 177 12.26 -2.28 11.79
C THR A 177 11.49 -1.71 10.61
N ASP A 178 10.41 -0.98 10.88
CA ASP A 178 9.60 -0.30 9.85
C ASP A 178 9.01 -1.24 8.76
N VAL A 179 8.75 -2.50 9.13
CA VAL A 179 8.07 -3.49 8.28
C VAL A 179 6.70 -3.79 8.84
N TYR A 180 5.75 -2.88 8.63
CA TYR A 180 4.37 -2.99 9.13
C TYR A 180 3.36 -2.43 8.13
N ALA A 181 2.15 -2.96 8.15
CA ALA A 181 1.03 -2.44 7.37
C ALA A 181 -0.32 -2.77 8.03
N PRO A 182 -1.41 -2.09 7.66
CA PRO A 182 -2.75 -2.49 8.09
C PRO A 182 -2.99 -3.96 7.69
N SER A 183 -3.57 -4.75 8.58
CA SER A 183 -3.86 -6.18 8.34
C SER A 183 -4.69 -6.43 7.08
N THR A 184 -5.49 -5.45 6.65
CA THR A 184 -6.30 -5.45 5.42
C THR A 184 -5.50 -5.25 4.13
N ASN A 185 -4.27 -4.75 4.23
CA ASN A 185 -3.37 -4.45 3.12
C ASN A 185 -2.17 -5.39 3.11
N SER A 186 -1.41 -5.36 2.02
CA SER A 186 -0.07 -5.98 1.94
C SER A 186 1.00 -4.92 2.22
N TYR A 187 2.14 -5.31 2.75
CA TYR A 187 3.32 -4.45 2.83
C TYR A 187 4.17 -4.67 1.58
N HIS A 188 4.65 -3.59 0.95
CA HIS A 188 5.57 -3.65 -0.19
C HIS A 188 6.78 -2.75 0.06
N CYS A 189 7.97 -3.25 -0.29
CA CYS A 189 9.18 -2.46 -0.24
C CYS A 189 10.18 -2.91 -1.29
N GLN A 190 10.92 -1.95 -1.87
CA GLN A 190 11.93 -2.23 -2.86
C GLN A 190 13.06 -3.10 -2.28
N HIS A 191 13.47 -2.84 -1.03
CA HIS A 191 14.50 -3.60 -0.34
C HIS A 191 14.14 -3.81 1.13
N VAL A 192 14.19 -5.06 1.58
CA VAL A 192 14.20 -5.42 3.00
C VAL A 192 15.49 -6.18 3.24
N SER A 193 16.44 -5.59 3.97
CA SER A 193 17.80 -6.14 4.05
C SER A 193 18.51 -5.77 5.33
N SER A 194 19.50 -6.58 5.71
CA SER A 194 20.46 -6.26 6.76
C SER A 194 21.70 -5.48 6.29
N LEU A 195 21.75 -5.09 5.01
CA LEU A 195 22.86 -4.30 4.45
C LEU A 195 22.60 -2.80 4.58
N GLN A 196 23.62 -2.04 5.03
CA GLN A 196 23.52 -0.60 5.25
C GLN A 196 23.22 0.21 3.99
N LYS A 197 23.58 -0.29 2.80
CA LYS A 197 23.22 0.34 1.52
C LYS A 197 21.71 0.36 1.23
N TYR A 198 20.91 -0.40 1.98
CA TYR A 198 19.46 -0.59 1.79
C TYR A 198 18.70 -0.29 3.08
N ASP A 199 19.08 0.78 3.79
CA ASP A 199 18.42 1.32 5.00
C ASP A 199 18.36 0.37 6.22
N THR A 200 18.92 -0.84 6.15
CA THR A 200 19.05 -1.78 7.29
C THR A 200 17.74 -2.09 8.02
N LEU A 201 16.66 -2.36 7.28
CA LEU A 201 15.38 -2.76 7.89
C LEU A 201 15.45 -4.07 8.71
N LEU A 202 16.51 -4.86 8.54
CA LEU A 202 16.76 -6.08 9.32
C LEU A 202 18.04 -5.91 10.15
N VAL A 203 17.89 -5.69 11.45
CA VAL A 203 19.00 -5.44 12.37
C VAL A 203 19.27 -6.70 13.20
N PRO A 204 20.52 -7.16 13.36
CA PRO A 204 20.85 -8.26 14.27
C PRO A 204 20.27 -8.03 15.68
N SER A 205 19.61 -9.03 16.27
CA SER A 205 18.94 -8.87 17.57
C SER A 205 19.89 -8.54 18.73
N ALA A 206 21.10 -9.12 18.72
CA ALA A 206 22.17 -8.76 19.63
C ALA A 206 23.52 -8.70 18.89
N ASN A 207 24.42 -7.84 19.39
CA ASN A 207 25.75 -7.63 18.79
C ASN A 207 26.66 -8.86 18.88
N THR A 208 26.36 -9.80 19.77
CA THR A 208 27.08 -11.07 19.94
C THR A 208 26.44 -12.23 19.16
N ASP A 209 25.29 -12.01 18.52
CA ASP A 209 24.58 -13.09 17.83
C ASP A 209 25.29 -13.49 16.55
N HIS A 210 25.08 -14.75 16.16
CA HIS A 210 25.50 -15.26 14.85
C HIS A 210 24.97 -14.42 13.69
N ALA A 211 23.89 -13.66 13.88
CA ALA A 211 23.30 -12.75 12.91
C ALA A 211 24.25 -11.69 12.36
N ALA A 212 25.24 -11.21 13.15
CA ALA A 212 26.23 -10.26 12.64
C ALA A 212 27.12 -10.86 11.54
N SER A 213 27.25 -12.19 11.49
CA SER A 213 27.94 -12.92 10.41
C SER A 213 27.06 -13.16 9.18
N TRP A 214 25.77 -12.80 9.21
CA TRP A 214 24.82 -13.08 8.14
C TRP A 214 24.35 -11.80 7.47
N HIS A 215 24.21 -11.87 6.15
CA HIS A 215 23.48 -10.87 5.40
C HIS A 215 22.32 -11.52 4.67
N ILE A 216 21.16 -10.90 4.76
CA ILE A 216 19.95 -11.29 4.05
C ILE A 216 19.40 -10.08 3.30
N THR A 217 18.97 -10.32 2.07
CA THR A 217 18.43 -9.29 1.21
C THR A 217 17.23 -9.84 0.44
N PHE A 218 16.08 -9.20 0.66
CA PHE A 218 14.91 -9.32 -0.18
C PHE A 218 14.85 -8.10 -1.12
N THR A 219 14.57 -8.34 -2.39
CA THR A 219 14.32 -7.28 -3.39
C THR A 219 12.90 -7.40 -3.92
N ASP A 220 12.22 -6.26 -4.04
CA ASP A 220 10.79 -6.19 -4.43
C ASP A 220 9.93 -7.06 -3.50
N PHE A 221 10.08 -6.84 -2.20
CA PHE A 221 9.49 -7.62 -1.13
C PHE A 221 8.02 -7.25 -0.95
N GLN A 222 7.12 -8.21 -1.05
CA GLN A 222 5.70 -8.03 -0.75
C GLN A 222 5.19 -9.15 0.15
N ILE A 223 4.56 -8.80 1.27
CA ILE A 223 4.01 -9.76 2.22
C ILE A 223 2.65 -9.31 2.74
N GLN A 224 1.76 -10.26 2.99
CA GLN A 224 0.49 -10.03 3.65
C GLN A 224 0.19 -11.22 4.56
N ALA A 225 -0.29 -10.93 5.78
CA ALA A 225 -0.67 -11.94 6.75
C ALA A 225 -2.06 -11.65 7.34
N PHE A 226 -2.64 -12.64 8.01
CA PHE A 226 -3.89 -12.58 8.77
C PHE A 226 -5.17 -12.43 7.92
N ASN A 227 -5.36 -11.29 7.24
CA ASN A 227 -6.59 -10.98 6.51
C ASN A 227 -6.38 -11.07 4.98
N VAL A 228 -5.99 -12.26 4.51
CA VAL A 228 -5.86 -12.55 3.08
C VAL A 228 -7.23 -12.95 2.52
N GLN A 229 -7.64 -12.31 1.41
CA GLN A 229 -8.89 -12.59 0.73
C GLN A 229 -8.64 -13.15 -0.68
N SER A 230 -9.42 -14.15 -1.08
CA SER A 230 -9.39 -14.74 -2.43
C SER A 230 -8.01 -15.21 -2.90
N SER A 231 -7.10 -15.56 -1.96
CA SER A 231 -5.71 -15.96 -2.25
C SER A 231 -4.95 -14.96 -3.14
N LYS A 232 -5.24 -13.66 -3.02
CA LYS A 232 -4.57 -12.58 -3.75
C LYS A 232 -4.14 -11.49 -2.79
N PHE A 233 -3.06 -10.78 -3.15
CA PHE A 233 -2.64 -9.62 -2.39
C PHE A 233 -3.71 -8.52 -2.45
N ALA A 234 -3.97 -7.91 -1.30
CA ALA A 234 -4.70 -6.65 -1.19
C ALA A 234 -3.83 -5.48 -1.68
N ALA A 235 -4.35 -4.25 -1.54
CA ALA A 235 -3.59 -3.04 -1.86
C ALA A 235 -2.24 -3.04 -1.10
N ALA A 236 -1.18 -2.57 -1.77
CA ALA A 236 0.13 -2.44 -1.18
C ALA A 236 0.26 -1.14 -0.38
N SER A 237 0.80 -1.25 0.82
CA SER A 237 1.32 -0.17 1.65
C SER A 237 2.83 -0.15 1.47
N ASP A 238 3.32 0.88 0.78
CA ASP A 238 4.74 1.01 0.45
C ASP A 238 5.55 1.52 1.64
N CYS A 239 6.78 1.01 1.80
CA CYS A 239 7.72 1.44 2.84
C CYS A 239 8.24 2.89 2.66
N ALA A 240 8.11 3.46 1.47
CA ALA A 240 8.52 4.82 1.19
C ALA A 240 7.33 5.76 1.23
N THR A 241 7.43 6.83 2.02
CA THR A 241 6.48 7.94 1.97
C THR A 241 6.74 8.78 0.72
N PHE A 242 5.69 9.38 0.14
CA PHE A 242 5.82 10.26 -1.03
C PHE A 242 6.81 11.41 -0.83
N PHE A 243 6.94 11.90 0.41
CA PHE A 243 7.93 12.88 0.80
C PHE A 243 8.66 12.40 2.04
N THR A 244 9.99 12.46 2.02
CA THR A 244 10.78 12.27 3.23
C THR A 244 10.58 13.47 4.16
N PRO A 245 10.78 13.30 5.49
CA PRO A 245 10.72 14.40 6.42
C PRO A 245 11.62 15.59 6.01
N ALA A 246 12.81 15.30 5.47
CA ALA A 246 13.73 16.32 4.98
C ALA A 246 13.19 17.11 3.78
N ILE A 247 12.61 16.42 2.78
CA ILE A 247 12.00 17.08 1.62
C ILE A 247 10.81 17.92 2.06
N LEU A 248 9.98 17.41 2.97
CA LEU A 248 8.83 18.14 3.48
C LEU A 248 9.25 19.44 4.19
N MET A 249 10.26 19.38 5.07
CA MET A 249 10.81 20.57 5.73
C MET A 249 11.40 21.57 4.72
N GLY A 250 12.08 21.09 3.68
CA GLY A 250 12.58 21.91 2.58
C GLY A 250 11.47 22.61 1.78
N LEU A 251 10.40 21.88 1.44
CA LEU A 251 9.25 22.45 0.72
C LEU A 251 8.50 23.48 1.56
N ILE A 252 8.29 23.21 2.86
CA ILE A 252 7.62 24.15 3.76
C ILE A 252 8.45 25.43 3.92
N THR A 253 9.74 25.32 4.17
CA THR A 253 10.64 26.48 4.31
C THR A 253 10.74 27.28 3.01
N SER A 254 10.89 26.61 1.86
CA SER A 254 10.89 27.26 0.56
C SER A 254 9.57 28.01 0.29
N LEU A 255 8.42 27.41 0.64
CA LEU A 255 7.12 28.06 0.49
C LEU A 255 7.01 29.32 1.37
N ILE A 256 7.49 29.27 2.62
CA ILE A 256 7.48 30.43 3.53
C ILE A 256 8.34 31.56 2.96
N LEU A 257 9.57 31.27 2.50
CA LEU A 257 10.45 32.29 1.92
C LEU A 257 9.86 32.91 0.65
N LEU A 258 9.21 32.10 -0.20
CA LEU A 258 8.51 32.60 -1.38
C LEU A 258 7.36 33.54 -1.01
N LEU A 259 6.59 33.24 0.03
CA LEU A 259 5.52 34.11 0.52
C LEU A 259 6.07 35.43 1.06
N VAL A 260 7.16 35.39 1.83
CA VAL A 260 7.84 36.61 2.32
C VAL A 260 8.37 37.45 1.17
N LEU A 261 9.00 36.84 0.18
CA LEU A 261 9.49 37.54 -1.01
C LEU A 261 8.34 38.16 -1.81
N ALA A 262 7.26 37.41 -2.03
CA ALA A 262 6.08 37.91 -2.73
C ALA A 262 5.46 39.11 -2.00
N TYR A 263 5.39 39.06 -0.65
CA TYR A 263 4.92 40.18 0.15
C TYR A 263 5.83 41.40 0.04
N ALA A 264 7.15 41.22 0.12
CA ALA A 264 8.10 42.32 -0.05
C ALA A 264 7.99 42.96 -1.44
N LEU A 265 7.91 42.15 -2.49
CA LEU A 265 7.71 42.62 -3.87
C LEU A 265 6.38 43.34 -4.04
N HIS A 266 5.30 42.81 -3.45
CA HIS A 266 4.00 43.46 -3.44
C HIS A 266 4.07 44.86 -2.80
N MET A 267 4.78 44.98 -1.67
CA MET A 267 5.00 46.28 -1.01
C MET A 267 5.82 47.25 -1.87
N VAL A 268 6.89 46.79 -2.53
CA VAL A 268 7.69 47.61 -3.45
C VAL A 268 6.86 48.10 -4.64
N VAL A 269 6.04 47.23 -5.23
CA VAL A 269 5.15 47.60 -6.33
C VAL A 269 4.11 48.62 -5.87
N HIS A 270 3.53 48.43 -4.69
CA HIS A 270 2.55 49.36 -4.11
C HIS A 270 3.16 50.75 -3.86
N LEU A 271 4.37 50.82 -3.31
CA LEU A 271 5.09 52.08 -3.13
C LEU A 271 5.39 52.76 -4.48
N LYS A 272 5.86 52.02 -5.47
CA LYS A 272 6.11 52.54 -6.82
C LYS A 272 4.83 53.02 -7.51
N HIS A 273 3.69 52.42 -7.19
CA HIS A 273 2.39 52.87 -7.69
C HIS A 273 1.98 54.20 -7.05
N ILE A 274 2.17 54.37 -5.74
CA ILE A 274 1.89 55.63 -5.04
C ILE A 274 2.80 56.75 -5.56
N ASP A 275 4.10 56.49 -5.72
CA ASP A 275 5.07 57.49 -6.17
C ASP A 275 4.73 58.03 -7.57
N ARG A 276 4.47 57.13 -8.54
CA ARG A 276 4.00 57.53 -9.88
C ARG A 276 2.67 58.26 -9.88
N TYR A 277 1.78 57.93 -8.95
CA TYR A 277 0.50 58.62 -8.80
C TYR A 277 0.69 60.06 -8.29
N GLU A 278 1.62 60.28 -7.37
CA GLU A 278 1.98 61.62 -6.87
C GLU A 278 2.78 62.44 -7.91
N GLU A 279 3.67 61.82 -8.71
CA GLU A 279 4.31 62.47 -9.88
C GLU A 279 3.26 62.95 -10.91
N ASN A 280 2.25 62.14 -11.19
CA ASN A 280 1.16 62.53 -12.09
C ASN A 280 0.27 63.65 -11.50
N LYS A 281 0.10 63.72 -10.18
CA LYS A 281 -0.60 64.86 -9.56
C LYS A 281 0.22 66.14 -9.66
N THR A 282 1.50 66.09 -9.32
CA THR A 282 2.37 67.28 -9.31
C THR A 282 2.54 67.90 -10.70
N THR A 283 2.58 67.09 -11.76
CA THR A 283 2.59 67.57 -13.16
C THR A 283 1.26 68.18 -13.62
N VAL A 284 0.13 67.78 -13.05
CA VAL A 284 -1.20 68.36 -13.35
C VAL A 284 -1.43 69.66 -12.58
N TYR A 285 -0.91 69.78 -11.35
CA TYR A 285 -1.06 71.00 -10.53
C TYR A 285 0.01 72.08 -10.79
N PHE A 286 1.15 71.71 -11.38
CA PHE A 286 2.14 72.67 -11.85
C PHE A 286 2.58 72.30 -13.28
N PRO A 287 1.95 72.86 -14.32
CA PRO A 287 2.46 72.68 -15.67
C PRO A 287 3.83 73.32 -15.73
N ARG A 288 4.82 72.54 -16.17
CA ARG A 288 6.18 73.00 -16.45
C ARG A 288 6.06 74.24 -17.35
N SER A 289 6.36 75.42 -16.82
CA SER A 289 6.40 76.65 -17.61
C SER A 289 7.42 76.45 -18.72
N THR A 290 6.93 76.41 -19.95
CA THR A 290 7.74 76.48 -21.15
C THR A 290 8.65 77.70 -21.05
N GLU A 291 9.96 77.47 -21.03
CA GLU A 291 10.93 78.47 -21.48
C GLU A 291 10.55 78.85 -22.91
N ALA A 292 9.81 79.94 -23.05
CA ALA A 292 9.57 80.63 -24.29
C ALA A 292 10.16 82.03 -24.14
N GLU A 293 11.44 82.12 -24.49
CA GLU A 293 11.98 83.15 -25.37
C GLU A 293 11.10 84.40 -25.55
N SER A 294 11.47 85.49 -24.88
CA SER A 294 11.14 86.84 -25.38
C SER A 294 12.41 87.68 -25.43
N THR A 295 13.14 87.50 -26.53
CA THR A 295 13.95 88.54 -27.12
C THR A 295 13.10 89.80 -27.35
N GLU A 296 13.76 90.95 -27.22
CA GLU A 296 13.44 92.19 -27.95
C GLU A 296 12.32 93.12 -27.40
N LYS A 297 12.72 94.24 -26.76
CA LYS A 297 12.80 95.59 -27.37
C LYS A 297 12.87 96.73 -26.32
N ASN A 298 14.08 97.30 -26.21
CA ASN A 298 14.43 98.71 -26.38
C ASN A 298 13.74 99.86 -25.62
N ASN A 299 14.64 100.70 -25.05
CA ASN A 299 14.58 102.16 -24.84
C ASN A 299 13.62 102.64 -23.73
N LEU A 300 14.00 103.51 -22.79
CA LEU A 300 14.88 104.69 -22.82
C LEU A 300 15.37 104.99 -21.38
#